data_AF-A0A351XBV0-F1
#
_entry.id   AF-A0A351XBV0-F1
#
_cell.length_a   1.000
_cell.length_b   1.000
_cell.length_c   1.000
_cell.angle_alpha   90.00
_cell.angle_beta   90.00
_cell.angle_gamma   90.00
#
_symmetry.space_group_name_H-M   'P 1'
#
loop_
_entity.id
_entity.type
_entity.pdbx_description
1 polymer ?
#
loop_
_entity_poly.entity_id
_entity_poly.type
_entity_poly.pdbx_seq_one_letter_code
_entity_poly.pdbx_strand_id
1 'polypeptide(L)' 'MNNEIKGISCEVKNCVYHDMSNACTAGHIKVGTSNAKSNNETNCETFECCDNCSCNG' A
#
# COMPACT_ATOMS: atom_id res chain seq x y z
N MET A 1 15.25 9.73 0.44
CA MET A 1 14.26 10.76 0.09
C MET A 1 12.93 10.26 0.60
N ASN A 2 12.30 10.94 1.57
CA ASN A 2 10.96 10.59 2.04
C ASN A 2 9.96 11.09 1.01
N ASN A 3 9.48 10.18 0.15
CA ASN A 3 8.48 10.50 -0.87
C ASN A 3 7.04 10.33 -0.34
N GLU A 4 6.86 10.29 0.98
CA GLU A 4 5.57 10.05 1.64
C GLU A 4 4.44 10.95 1.10
N ILE A 5 3.36 10.33 0.65
CA ILE A 5 2.13 11.05 0.29
C ILE A 5 1.30 11.24 1.55
N LYS A 6 1.19 12.50 2.01
CA LYS A 6 0.38 12.87 3.17
C LYS A 6 -1.09 12.51 2.96
N GLY A 7 -1.69 11.88 3.96
CA GLY A 7 -3.10 11.47 3.94
C GLY A 7 -3.36 10.06 3.38
N ILE A 8 -2.32 9.34 2.97
CA ILE A 8 -2.44 7.92 2.61
C ILE A 8 -1.96 7.07 3.77
N SER A 9 -2.90 6.33 4.37
CA SER A 9 -2.61 5.32 5.38
C SER A 9 -2.36 3.97 4.71
N CYS A 10 -1.36 3.23 5.20
CA CYS A 10 -1.11 1.85 4.81
C CYS A 10 -1.27 0.99 6.06
N GLU A 11 -2.33 0.18 6.13
CA GLU A 11 -2.55 -0.75 7.24
C GLU A 11 -1.90 -2.12 6.99
N VAL A 12 -1.42 -2.34 5.76
CA VAL A 12 -0.83 -3.60 5.33
C VAL A 12 0.59 -3.69 5.84
N LYS A 13 0.76 -4.27 7.04
CA LYS A 13 2.06 -4.40 7.74
C LYS A 13 3.15 -5.13 6.95
N ASN A 14 2.74 -5.93 5.96
CA ASN A 14 3.62 -6.72 5.11
C ASN A 14 4.07 -5.94 3.87
N CYS A 15 3.59 -4.71 3.69
CA CYS A 15 4.00 -3.83 2.60
C CYS A 15 5.36 -3.20 2.91
N VAL A 16 6.30 -3.19 1.96
CA VAL A 16 7.61 -2.48 2.12
C VAL A 16 7.43 -0.99 2.39
N TYR A 17 6.32 -0.42 1.94
CA TYR A 17 6.01 1.00 2.09
C TYR A 17 5.24 1.32 3.38
N HIS A 18 4.88 0.31 4.19
CA HIS A 18 4.22 0.54 5.48
C HIS A 18 5.23 1.06 6.49
N ASP A 19 4.98 2.26 7.01
CA ASP A 19 5.64 2.74 8.22
C ASP A 19 4.94 2.18 9.47
N MET A 20 5.69 1.98 10.56
CA MET A 20 5.17 1.49 11.84
C MET A 20 4.02 2.34 12.42
N SER A 21 3.80 3.55 11.89
CA SER A 21 2.70 4.46 12.25
C SER A 21 1.44 4.31 11.37
N ASN A 22 1.32 3.24 10.57
CA ASN A 22 0.28 3.03 9.56
C ASN A 22 0.29 4.06 8.42
N ALA A 23 1.41 4.72 8.16
CA ALA A 23 1.57 5.63 7.04
C ALA A 23 2.13 4.90 5.81
N CYS A 24 1.72 5.30 4.61
CA CYS A 24 2.34 4.84 3.39
C CYS A 24 3.52 5.75 3.01
N THR A 25 4.72 5.18 2.94
CA THR A 25 5.94 5.89 2.53
C THR A 25 6.17 5.83 1.02
N ALA A 26 5.25 5.22 0.26
CA ALA A 26 5.33 5.14 -1.19
C ALA A 26 5.28 6.55 -1.81
N GLY A 27 6.17 6.77 -2.79
CA GLY A 27 6.25 8.04 -3.52
C GLY A 27 5.09 8.35 -4.44
N HIS A 28 4.28 7.33 -4.72
CA HIS A 28 3.12 7.37 -5.58
C HIS A 28 2.18 6.26 -5.10
N ILE A 29 0.88 6.38 -5.39
CA ILE A 29 -0.08 5.29 -5.20
C ILE A 29 -0.75 5.04 -6.52
N LYS A 30 -0.64 3.82 -7.02
CA LYS A 30 -1.43 3.31 -8.12
C LYS A 30 -2.54 2.45 -7.56
N VAL A 31 -3.78 2.92 -7.72
CA VAL A 31 -4.95 2.10 -7.39
C VAL A 31 -5.24 1.21 -8.59
N GLY A 32 -5.19 -0.09 -8.36
CA GLY A 32 -5.63 -1.12 -9.30
C GLY A 32 -7.13 -1.34 -9.23
N THR A 33 -7.65 -1.79 -10.37
CA THR A 33 -9.05 -2.05 -10.73
C THR A 33 -9.82 -0.83 -11.24
N SER A 34 -10.02 -0.78 -12.57
CA SER A 34 -10.76 0.29 -13.26
C SER A 34 -12.28 0.25 -13.01
N ASN A 35 -12.78 -0.84 -12.43
CA ASN A 35 -14.20 -1.14 -12.26
C ASN A 35 -14.60 -1.36 -10.79
N ALA A 36 -13.75 -1.02 -9.80
CA ALA A 36 -14.12 -1.12 -8.40
C ALA A 36 -15.39 -0.31 -8.12
N LYS A 37 -16.39 -0.97 -7.55
CA LYS A 37 -17.64 -0.35 -7.08
C LYS A 37 -17.62 -0.11 -5.57
N SER A 38 -16.66 -0.72 -4.89
CA SER A 38 -16.46 -0.69 -3.46
C SER A 38 -14.98 -0.49 -3.15
N ASN A 39 -14.70 0.13 -2.01
CA ASN A 39 -13.36 0.24 -1.43
C ASN A 39 -12.65 -1.11 -1.22
N ASN A 40 -13.40 -2.19 -1.02
CA ASN A 40 -12.84 -3.54 -0.90
C ASN A 40 -12.38 -4.14 -2.25
N GLU A 41 -12.76 -3.54 -3.38
CA GLU A 41 -12.39 -3.96 -4.73
C GLU A 41 -11.22 -3.14 -5.28
N THR A 42 -10.89 -2.00 -4.65
CA THR A 42 -9.71 -1.22 -5.00
C THR A 42 -8.48 -1.89 -4.42
N ASN A 43 -7.54 -2.30 -5.29
CA ASN A 43 -6.27 -2.87 -4.84
C ASN A 43 -5.17 -1.81 -4.91
N CYS A 44 -4.18 -1.85 -4.04
CA CYS A 44 -3.00 -1.00 -4.20
C CYS A 44 -2.03 -1.71 -5.15
N GLU A 45 -1.96 -1.31 -6.42
CA GLU A 45 -0.97 -1.84 -7.37
C GLU A 45 0.46 -1.41 -7.02
N THR A 46 0.63 -0.36 -6.22
CA THR A 46 1.94 -0.01 -5.62
C THR A 46 2.28 -0.91 -4.43
N PHE A 47 1.43 -1.86 -4.06
CA PHE A 47 1.77 -2.83 -3.02
C PHE A 47 2.96 -3.68 -3.46
N GLU A 48 3.94 -3.76 -2.56
CA GLU A 48 5.10 -4.64 -2.70
C GLU A 48 5.32 -5.30 -1.35
N CYS A 49 5.39 -6.64 -1.35
CA CYS A 49 5.60 -7.39 -0.13
C CYS A 49 7.04 -7.24 0.34
N CYS A 50 7.26 -7.03 1.64
CA CYS A 50 8.63 -7.02 2.16
C CYS A 50 9.22 -8.43 2.17
N ASP A 51 10.48 -8.57 1.75
CA ASP A 51 11.17 -9.85 1.52
C ASP A 51 11.15 -10.82 2.73
N ASN A 52 10.94 -10.29 3.94
CA ASN A 52 10.88 -11.07 5.18
C ASN A 52 9.45 -11.34 5.67
N CYS A 53 8.43 -11.04 4.86
CA CYS A 53 7.05 -11.28 5.23
C CYS A 53 6.35 -12.27 4.31
N SER A 54 5.69 -13.25 4.92
CA SER A 54 4.93 -14.28 4.22
C SER A 54 3.64 -13.69 3.63
N CYS A 55 3.72 -13.03 2.48
CA CYS A 55 2.54 -12.67 1.71
C CYS A 55 1.99 -13.91 0.99
N ASN A 56 1.29 -14.77 1.73
CA ASN A 56 0.42 -15.76 1.10
C ASN A 56 -0.84 -15.03 0.65
N GLY A 57 -0.99 -14.90 -0.67
CA GLY A 57 -2.16 -14.31 -1.33
C GLY A 57 -3.40 -15.20 -1.26
#